data_AF-A0A931ZFC8-F1
#
_entry.id   AF-A0A931ZFC8-F1
#
_cell.length_a   1.000
_cell.length_b   1.000
_cell.length_c   1.000
_cell.angle_alpha   90.00
_cell.angle_beta   90.00
_cell.angle_gamma   90.00
#
_symmetry.space_group_name_H-M   'P 1'
#
loop_
_entity.id
_entity.type
_entity.pdbx_description
1 polymer ?
#
loop_
_entity_poly.entity_id
_entity_poly.type
_entity_poly.pdbx_seq_one_letter_code
_entity_poly.pdbx_strand_id
1 'polypeptide(L)'
;MADFEPMPPAEAQPQPQPSAPEQPQEEKEESDIVFETPGAKPKTLLWILISVGTLIILGGGGWGVYTLLNKPAAEGVTVTTGGESTSPEISVTIPSPTLTPAEQRDKTRKADLAEIKNALDAYFIDTGAYPQTSGMEKTNATVSNLKTALVSAYIASLPVDPQDPTFYYGYKSDGITYELTSVLEDQNDPAGEVSGSYFIQKITP
;
A
#
# COMPACT_ATOMS: atom_id res chain seq x y z
N MET A 1 20.16 -23.37 67.72
CA MET A 1 19.53 -23.10 66.40
C MET A 1 20.65 -22.56 65.53
N ALA A 2 21.16 -23.38 64.62
CA ALA A 2 22.30 -23.01 63.79
C ALA A 2 21.78 -22.22 62.58
N ASP A 3 22.28 -20.99 62.43
CA ASP A 3 22.05 -20.13 61.26
C ASP A 3 22.59 -20.82 60.01
N PHE A 4 21.70 -21.06 59.05
CA PHE A 4 22.02 -21.62 57.75
C PHE A 4 22.10 -20.45 56.76
N GLU A 5 23.30 -19.94 56.51
CA GLU A 5 23.48 -18.90 55.50
C GLU A 5 23.18 -19.46 54.10
N PRO A 6 22.40 -18.75 53.26
CA PRO A 6 22.09 -19.21 51.92
C PRO A 6 23.34 -19.19 51.03
N MET A 7 23.64 -20.32 50.38
CA MET A 7 24.75 -20.42 49.45
C MET A 7 24.57 -19.48 48.25
N PRO A 8 25.66 -18.86 47.75
CA PRO A 8 25.60 -18.03 46.56
C PRO A 8 25.20 -18.88 45.33
N PRO A 9 24.49 -18.26 44.36
CA PRO A 9 24.10 -18.94 43.14
C PRO A 9 25.34 -19.40 42.36
N ALA A 10 25.33 -20.66 41.92
CA ALA A 10 26.39 -21.24 41.12
C ALA A 10 26.55 -20.45 39.80
N GLU A 11 27.73 -19.88 39.57
CA GLU A 11 28.11 -19.29 38.28
C GLU A 11 27.98 -20.35 37.18
N ALA A 12 27.09 -20.10 36.22
CA ALA A 12 26.91 -20.94 35.06
C ALA A 12 28.20 -20.93 34.23
N GLN A 13 28.86 -22.09 34.14
CA GLN A 13 30.01 -22.27 33.25
C GLN A 13 29.58 -22.00 31.80
N PRO A 14 30.40 -21.27 31.00
CA PRO A 14 30.10 -21.03 29.59
C PRO A 14 30.04 -22.36 28.84
N GLN A 15 28.90 -22.62 28.20
CA GLN A 15 28.76 -23.81 27.35
C GLN A 15 29.73 -23.71 26.17
N PRO A 16 30.40 -24.82 25.80
CA PRO A 16 31.27 -24.85 24.64
C PRO A 16 30.47 -24.50 23.38
N GLN A 17 30.92 -23.49 22.64
CA GLN A 17 30.34 -23.11 21.36
C GLN A 17 30.43 -24.30 20.38
N PRO A 18 29.35 -24.63 19.66
CA PRO A 18 29.41 -25.60 18.58
C PRO A 18 30.32 -25.07 17.46
N SER A 19 31.34 -25.83 17.10
CA SER A 19 32.21 -25.57 15.96
C SER A 19 31.37 -25.40 14.70
N ALA A 20 31.59 -24.30 13.99
CA ALA A 20 30.96 -24.03 12.71
C ALA A 20 31.29 -25.16 11.71
N PRO A 21 30.31 -25.60 10.88
CA PRO A 21 30.58 -26.54 9.81
C PRO A 21 31.53 -25.91 8.78
N GLU A 22 32.61 -26.63 8.52
CA GLU A 22 33.61 -26.35 7.50
C GLU A 22 32.92 -26.21 6.13
N GLN A 23 32.98 -25.00 5.55
CA GLN A 23 32.43 -24.77 4.21
C GLN A 23 33.29 -25.49 3.16
N PRO A 24 32.67 -26.23 2.21
CA PRO A 24 33.38 -26.79 1.07
C PRO A 24 34.07 -25.68 0.27
N GLN A 25 35.35 -25.86 0.01
CA GLN A 25 36.15 -24.98 -0.83
C GLN A 25 35.57 -24.96 -2.25
N GLU A 26 35.32 -23.75 -2.74
CA GLU A 26 34.87 -23.41 -4.07
C GLU A 26 35.95 -23.79 -5.10
N GLU A 27 35.68 -24.86 -5.87
CA GLU A 27 36.49 -25.28 -7.00
C GLU A 27 36.17 -24.37 -8.19
N LYS A 28 37.15 -23.54 -8.54
CA LYS A 28 37.09 -22.53 -9.59
C LYS A 28 37.29 -23.22 -10.96
N GLU A 29 36.22 -23.65 -11.60
CA GLU A 29 36.27 -24.04 -13.03
C GLU A 29 36.33 -22.77 -13.90
N GLU A 30 37.54 -22.43 -14.37
CA GLU A 30 37.74 -21.60 -15.55
C GLU A 30 37.18 -22.34 -16.79
N SER A 31 36.08 -21.84 -17.34
CA SER A 31 35.68 -22.18 -18.71
C SER A 31 36.03 -21.02 -19.63
N ASP A 32 37.05 -21.25 -20.46
CA ASP A 32 37.44 -20.41 -21.59
C ASP A 32 36.30 -20.35 -22.61
N ILE A 33 35.46 -19.31 -22.53
CA ILE A 33 34.53 -18.99 -23.61
C ILE A 33 35.24 -18.06 -24.59
N VAL A 34 35.65 -18.67 -25.71
CA VAL A 34 36.26 -18.04 -26.88
C VAL A 34 35.33 -16.99 -27.48
N PHE A 35 35.80 -15.74 -27.51
CA PHE A 35 35.22 -14.64 -28.27
C PHE A 35 35.71 -14.68 -29.72
N GLU A 36 34.81 -14.89 -30.68
CA GLU A 36 34.99 -14.47 -32.08
C GLU A 36 33.79 -13.61 -32.52
N THR A 37 34.06 -12.30 -32.66
CA THR A 37 33.27 -11.27 -33.39
C THR A 37 33.33 -11.51 -34.91
N PRO A 38 32.32 -11.18 -35.76
CA PRO A 38 32.14 -9.79 -36.22
C PRO A 38 30.76 -9.34 -36.77
N GLY A 39 30.48 -8.04 -36.64
CA GLY A 39 29.92 -7.23 -37.73
C GLY A 39 28.39 -7.19 -37.96
N ALA A 40 27.72 -6.23 -37.33
CA ALA A 40 26.48 -5.65 -37.88
C ALA A 40 26.46 -4.13 -37.66
N LYS A 41 26.14 -3.41 -38.75
CA LYS A 41 26.38 -1.98 -38.98
C LYS A 41 25.51 -1.06 -38.11
N PRO A 42 25.99 0.15 -37.75
CA PRO A 42 25.18 1.17 -37.11
C PRO A 42 24.40 2.00 -38.16
N LYS A 43 23.18 2.42 -37.80
CA LYS A 43 22.40 3.60 -38.25
C LYS A 43 20.95 3.26 -38.58
N THR A 44 20.08 4.21 -38.22
CA THR A 44 18.60 4.15 -38.19
C THR A 44 18.13 3.45 -36.90
N LEU A 45 17.40 4.06 -35.98
CA LEU A 45 16.14 4.73 -36.23
C LEU A 45 15.82 5.72 -35.10
N LEU A 46 16.58 6.82 -35.08
CA LEU A 46 16.26 8.12 -34.49
C LEU A 46 15.05 8.74 -35.22
N TRP A 47 13.93 8.01 -35.30
CA TRP A 47 12.69 8.41 -36.02
C TRP A 47 11.40 8.13 -35.24
N ILE A 48 11.43 7.48 -34.07
CA ILE A 48 10.21 7.21 -33.29
C ILE A 48 9.76 8.44 -32.46
N LEU A 49 10.61 9.47 -32.31
CA LEU A 49 10.25 10.71 -31.60
C LEU A 49 9.47 11.73 -32.46
N ILE A 50 9.22 11.47 -33.75
CA ILE A 50 8.48 12.39 -34.64
C ILE A 50 7.08 11.85 -35.02
N SER A 51 6.82 10.54 -34.91
CA SER A 51 5.52 9.95 -35.26
C SER A 51 4.43 10.04 -34.18
N VAL A 52 4.77 10.37 -32.93
CA VAL A 52 3.77 10.63 -31.87
C VAL A 52 3.33 12.11 -31.84
N GLY A 53 4.08 13.01 -32.46
CA GLY A 53 3.80 14.46 -32.49
C GLY A 53 2.71 14.91 -33.47
N THR A 54 2.29 14.06 -34.43
CA THR A 54 1.28 14.40 -35.44
C THR A 54 -0.04 13.64 -35.32
N LEU A 55 -0.24 12.85 -34.26
CA LEU A 55 -1.55 12.23 -33.96
C LEU A 55 -2.27 12.85 -32.76
N ILE A 56 -1.69 13.88 -32.13
CA ILE A 56 -2.32 14.62 -31.02
C ILE A 56 -3.07 15.88 -31.50
N ILE A 57 -2.84 16.34 -32.74
CA ILE A 57 -3.44 17.59 -33.25
C ILE A 57 -4.83 17.39 -33.91
N LEU A 58 -5.28 16.15 -34.15
CA LEU A 58 -6.64 15.89 -34.71
C LEU A 58 -7.58 15.09 -33.79
N GLY A 59 -7.11 14.60 -32.63
CA GLY A 59 -7.95 13.87 -31.66
C GLY A 59 -8.04 14.51 -30.27
N GLY A 60 -7.25 15.54 -29.99
CA GLY A 60 -7.07 16.14 -28.65
C GLY A 60 -7.87 17.42 -28.37
N GLY A 61 -9.01 17.65 -29.05
CA GLY A 61 -9.78 18.89 -28.96
C GLY A 61 -11.16 18.79 -28.31
N GLY A 62 -11.52 17.66 -27.69
CA GLY A 62 -12.93 17.32 -27.44
C GLY A 62 -13.41 17.12 -26.00
N TRP A 63 -12.54 17.10 -24.97
CA TRP A 63 -12.98 16.76 -23.61
C TRP A 63 -12.61 17.78 -22.52
N GLY A 64 -11.81 18.79 -22.84
CA GLY A 64 -11.37 19.82 -21.88
C GLY A 64 -12.36 20.97 -21.61
N VAL A 65 -13.56 20.96 -22.19
CA VAL A 65 -14.53 22.08 -22.09
C VAL A 65 -15.77 21.73 -21.25
N TYR A 66 -16.00 20.47 -20.87
CA TYR A 66 -17.23 20.09 -20.16
C TYR A 66 -17.20 20.29 -18.64
N THR A 67 -16.04 20.51 -18.02
CA THR A 67 -15.96 20.64 -16.55
C THR A 67 -16.08 22.07 -16.03
N LEU A 68 -16.25 23.08 -16.91
CA LEU A 68 -16.39 24.49 -16.51
C LEU A 68 -17.83 25.04 -16.55
N LEU A 69 -18.84 24.21 -16.84
CA LEU A 69 -20.25 24.64 -16.89
C LEU A 69 -21.13 24.07 -15.77
N ASN A 70 -20.65 23.11 -14.98
CA ASN A 70 -21.38 22.55 -13.83
C ASN A 70 -20.73 22.95 -12.50
N LYS A 71 -20.50 24.25 -12.30
CA LYS A 71 -20.16 24.78 -10.98
C LYS A 71 -21.48 24.96 -10.22
N PRO A 72 -21.84 24.10 -9.25
CA PRO A 72 -22.98 24.39 -8.38
C PRO A 72 -22.71 25.73 -7.70
N ALA A 73 -23.71 26.60 -7.73
CA ALA A 73 -23.67 27.90 -7.09
C ALA A 73 -23.27 27.70 -5.63
N ALA A 74 -22.14 28.31 -5.26
CA ALA A 74 -21.83 28.55 -3.86
C ALA A 74 -22.90 29.52 -3.36
N GLU A 75 -23.97 28.97 -2.79
CA GLU A 75 -24.95 29.72 -2.05
C GLU A 75 -24.22 30.33 -0.84
N GLY A 76 -23.98 31.64 -0.93
CA GLY A 76 -23.55 32.43 0.21
C GLY A 76 -24.64 32.41 1.26
N VAL A 77 -24.46 31.61 2.30
CA VAL A 77 -25.26 31.71 3.51
C VAL A 77 -24.73 32.90 4.32
N THR A 78 -25.45 34.00 4.20
CA THR A 78 -25.28 35.23 4.98
C THR A 78 -25.76 35.01 6.41
N VAL A 79 -24.82 35.12 7.35
CA VAL A 79 -24.85 35.92 8.59
C VAL A 79 -26.21 36.44 9.08
N THR A 80 -26.52 36.06 10.34
CA THR A 80 -27.25 36.80 11.41
C THR A 80 -28.70 37.23 11.20
N THR A 81 -29.60 36.72 12.04
CA THR A 81 -30.59 37.52 12.77
C THR A 81 -31.05 36.74 14.02
N GLY A 82 -30.77 37.31 15.19
CA GLY A 82 -31.32 36.84 16.46
C GLY A 82 -32.83 37.02 16.48
N GLY A 83 -33.54 35.91 16.35
CA GLY A 83 -34.96 35.79 16.69
C GLY A 83 -35.07 34.81 17.84
N GLU A 84 -35.27 35.35 19.04
CA GLU A 84 -35.66 34.60 20.24
C GLU A 84 -37.07 34.03 19.99
N SER A 85 -37.11 32.84 19.37
CA SER A 85 -38.31 32.05 19.18
C SER A 85 -38.20 30.85 20.11
N THR A 86 -38.79 30.98 21.29
CA THR A 86 -38.99 29.88 22.24
C THR A 86 -40.01 28.90 21.67
N SER A 87 -39.57 28.11 20.68
CA SER A 87 -40.24 26.88 20.26
C SER A 87 -39.70 25.74 21.13
N PRO A 88 -40.54 24.90 21.75
CA PRO A 88 -40.06 23.75 22.50
C PRO A 88 -39.33 22.80 21.54
N GLU A 89 -38.01 22.89 21.54
CA GLU A 89 -37.13 21.99 20.80
C GLU A 89 -37.23 20.61 21.47
N ILE A 90 -38.10 19.76 20.92
CA ILE A 90 -38.11 18.35 21.26
C ILE A 90 -36.83 17.77 20.65
N SER A 91 -35.78 17.73 21.48
CA SER A 91 -34.53 17.06 21.17
C SER A 91 -34.80 15.56 21.08
N VAL A 92 -35.27 15.11 19.92
CA VAL A 92 -35.35 13.68 19.59
C VAL A 92 -33.91 13.20 19.40
N THR A 93 -33.33 12.68 20.47
CA THR A 93 -32.04 11.99 20.41
C THR A 93 -32.25 10.70 19.62
N ILE A 94 -32.01 10.75 18.30
CA ILE A 94 -31.90 9.55 17.48
C ILE A 94 -30.59 8.88 17.89
N PRO A 95 -30.61 7.65 18.43
CA PRO A 95 -29.37 6.95 18.75
C PRO A 95 -28.62 6.72 17.44
N SER A 96 -27.41 7.26 17.33
CA SER A 96 -26.52 6.93 16.23
C SER A 96 -26.33 5.40 16.19
N PRO A 97 -26.40 4.77 15.01
CA PRO A 97 -26.18 3.34 14.91
C PRO A 97 -24.77 3.01 15.41
N THR A 98 -24.69 2.20 16.46
CA THR A 98 -23.42 1.69 16.98
C THR A 98 -22.95 0.57 16.06
N LEU A 99 -21.83 0.79 15.37
CA LEU A 99 -21.17 -0.24 14.57
C LEU A 99 -20.71 -1.39 15.45
N THR A 100 -20.84 -2.62 14.96
CA THR A 100 -20.22 -3.80 15.53
C THR A 100 -18.69 -3.68 15.48
N PRO A 101 -17.95 -4.42 16.33
CA PRO A 101 -16.48 -4.40 16.27
C PRO A 101 -15.89 -4.80 14.91
N ALA A 102 -16.56 -5.70 14.17
CA ALA A 102 -16.16 -6.11 12.83
C ALA A 102 -16.29 -4.95 11.83
N GLU A 103 -17.46 -4.30 11.79
CA GLU A 103 -17.69 -3.14 10.93
C GLU A 103 -16.75 -1.96 11.26
N GLN A 104 -16.39 -1.78 12.54
CA GLN A 104 -15.40 -0.77 12.93
C GLN A 104 -14.01 -1.08 12.36
N ARG A 105 -13.57 -2.34 12.42
CA ARG A 105 -12.27 -2.74 11.84
C ARG A 105 -12.30 -2.64 10.31
N ASP A 106 -13.39 -3.04 9.67
CA ASP A 106 -13.53 -2.93 8.22
C ASP A 106 -13.55 -1.47 7.75
N LYS A 107 -14.17 -0.58 8.54
CA LYS A 107 -14.07 0.87 8.31
C LYS A 107 -12.62 1.35 8.38
N THR A 108 -11.85 0.90 9.37
CA THR A 108 -10.41 1.21 9.47
C THR A 108 -9.64 0.67 8.27
N ARG A 109 -9.81 -0.62 7.91
CA ARG A 109 -9.16 -1.22 6.72
C ARG A 109 -9.42 -0.43 5.45
N LYS A 110 -10.66 0.00 5.23
CA LYS A 110 -11.03 0.82 4.06
C LYS A 110 -10.33 2.17 4.05
N ALA A 111 -10.23 2.83 5.20
CA ALA A 111 -9.52 4.10 5.32
C ALA A 111 -8.01 3.90 5.05
N ASP A 112 -7.42 2.85 5.60
CA ASP A 112 -6.01 2.50 5.44
C ASP A 112 -5.68 2.16 3.98
N LEU A 113 -6.54 1.38 3.31
CA LEU A 113 -6.38 1.09 1.88
C LEU A 113 -6.49 2.36 1.02
N ALA A 114 -7.37 3.29 1.38
CA ALA A 114 -7.48 4.57 0.68
C ALA A 114 -6.23 5.45 0.87
N GLU A 115 -5.65 5.45 2.08
CA GLU A 115 -4.39 6.16 2.35
C GLU A 115 -3.24 5.60 1.51
N ILE A 116 -3.08 4.27 1.47
CA ILE A 116 -2.05 3.60 0.64
C ILE A 116 -2.29 3.90 -0.84
N LYS A 117 -3.55 3.85 -1.31
CA LYS A 117 -3.90 4.20 -2.70
C LYS A 117 -3.44 5.62 -3.04
N ASN A 118 -3.76 6.60 -2.20
CA ASN A 118 -3.38 7.99 -2.46
C ASN A 118 -1.86 8.16 -2.57
N ALA A 119 -1.09 7.45 -1.73
CA ALA A 119 0.37 7.44 -1.80
C ALA A 119 0.90 6.76 -3.07
N LEU A 120 0.27 5.67 -3.52
CA LEU A 120 0.59 5.01 -4.80
C LEU A 120 0.31 5.92 -5.99
N ASP A 121 -0.83 6.60 -6.00
CA ASP A 121 -1.20 7.54 -7.08
C ASP A 121 -0.18 8.69 -7.15
N ALA A 122 0.24 9.25 -6.01
CA ALA A 122 1.28 10.27 -5.94
C ALA A 122 2.64 9.76 -6.43
N TYR A 123 3.04 8.55 -6.02
CA TYR A 123 4.27 7.90 -6.50
C TYR A 123 4.25 7.70 -8.02
N PHE A 124 3.12 7.30 -8.59
CA PHE A 124 2.96 7.11 -10.03
C PHE A 124 3.09 8.42 -10.80
N ILE A 125 2.54 9.52 -10.27
CA ILE A 125 2.67 10.85 -10.88
C ILE A 125 4.15 11.25 -11.00
N ASP A 126 4.96 10.97 -9.99
CA ASP A 126 6.36 11.39 -9.95
C ASP A 126 7.31 10.46 -10.72
N THR A 127 7.01 9.16 -10.76
CA THR A 127 7.94 8.15 -11.31
C THR A 127 7.47 7.53 -12.63
N GLY A 128 6.19 7.67 -12.97
CA GLY A 128 5.58 7.07 -14.15
C GLY A 128 5.33 5.55 -14.05
N ALA A 129 5.52 4.95 -12.87
CA ALA A 129 5.28 3.54 -12.61
C ALA A 129 4.86 3.30 -11.15
N TYR A 130 4.23 2.16 -10.85
CA TYR A 130 4.01 1.72 -9.46
C TYR A 130 5.21 0.90 -8.95
N PRO A 131 5.44 0.79 -7.62
CA PRO A 131 6.50 -0.05 -7.07
C PRO A 131 6.31 -1.52 -7.46
N GLN A 132 7.19 -2.07 -8.28
CA GLN A 132 7.06 -3.44 -8.78
C GLN A 132 7.32 -4.48 -7.68
N THR A 133 6.61 -5.60 -7.73
CA THR A 133 6.85 -6.75 -6.84
C THR A 133 6.93 -8.05 -7.64
N SER A 134 7.59 -9.08 -7.08
CA SER A 134 7.62 -10.42 -7.69
C SER A 134 6.36 -11.25 -7.41
N GLY A 135 5.52 -10.78 -6.48
CA GLY A 135 4.29 -11.45 -6.04
C GLY A 135 3.54 -10.61 -5.02
N MET A 136 2.61 -11.24 -4.32
CA MET A 136 1.88 -10.60 -3.20
C MET A 136 2.82 -10.43 -2.00
N GLU A 137 3.04 -9.20 -1.57
CA GLU A 137 3.79 -8.87 -0.36
C GLU A 137 2.87 -8.31 0.72
N LYS A 138 3.25 -8.49 1.99
CA LYS A 138 2.61 -7.81 3.11
C LYS A 138 3.12 -6.37 3.16
N THR A 139 2.22 -5.38 3.20
CA THR A 139 2.63 -3.97 3.21
C THR A 139 3.48 -3.62 4.44
N ASN A 140 3.19 -4.22 5.59
CA ASN A 140 3.91 -3.97 6.85
C ASN A 140 5.18 -4.83 7.04
N ALA A 141 5.63 -5.57 6.02
CA ALA A 141 6.86 -6.35 6.10
C ALA A 141 8.08 -5.46 6.41
N THR A 142 9.06 -6.02 7.12
CA THR A 142 10.32 -5.31 7.42
C THR A 142 11.03 -4.86 6.15
N VAL A 143 11.03 -5.72 5.13
CA VAL A 143 11.57 -5.45 3.80
C VAL A 143 10.43 -5.64 2.80
N SER A 144 9.97 -4.53 2.21
CA SER A 144 8.94 -4.50 1.16
C SER A 144 9.31 -3.44 0.14
N ASN A 145 9.05 -3.72 -1.13
CA ASN A 145 9.28 -2.76 -2.21
C ASN A 145 8.35 -1.55 -2.05
N LEU A 146 7.08 -1.79 -1.69
CA LEU A 146 6.12 -0.74 -1.37
C LEU A 146 6.62 0.17 -0.24
N LYS A 147 7.10 -0.41 0.86
CA LYS A 147 7.61 0.35 2.02
C LYS A 147 8.79 1.24 1.64
N THR A 148 9.74 0.69 0.89
CA THR A 148 10.94 1.42 0.43
C THR A 148 10.58 2.57 -0.50
N ALA A 149 9.55 2.39 -1.34
CA ALA A 149 9.13 3.39 -2.31
C ALA A 149 8.26 4.51 -1.71
N LEU A 150 7.35 4.18 -0.79
CA LEU A 150 6.33 5.12 -0.32
C LEU A 150 6.70 5.86 0.97
N VAL A 151 7.34 5.17 1.92
CA VAL A 151 7.51 5.72 3.27
C VAL A 151 8.49 6.89 3.27
N SER A 152 8.18 7.92 4.06
CA SER A 152 8.89 9.19 4.20
C SER A 152 8.63 10.21 3.09
N ALA A 153 8.34 9.77 1.86
CA ALA A 153 8.10 10.66 0.73
C ALA A 153 6.61 10.88 0.44
N TYR A 154 5.80 9.82 0.47
CA TYR A 154 4.39 9.85 0.04
C TYR A 154 3.42 9.47 1.17
N ILE A 155 3.90 8.74 2.17
CA ILE A 155 3.16 8.38 3.38
C ILE A 155 4.11 8.36 4.58
N ALA A 156 3.64 8.76 5.77
CA ALA A 156 4.48 8.80 6.98
C ALA A 156 4.87 7.40 7.46
N SER A 157 3.93 6.46 7.40
CA SER A 157 4.12 5.06 7.73
C SER A 157 3.03 4.23 7.06
N LEU A 158 3.33 2.99 6.68
CA LEU A 158 2.29 2.08 6.20
C LEU A 158 1.41 1.63 7.37
N PRO A 159 0.07 1.67 7.22
CA PRO A 159 -0.85 1.20 8.26
C PRO A 159 -0.72 -0.32 8.46
N VAL A 160 -1.10 -0.77 9.66
CA VAL A 160 -1.07 -2.17 10.08
C VAL A 160 -2.51 -2.63 10.29
N ASP A 161 -2.86 -3.81 9.78
CA ASP A 161 -4.22 -4.34 9.94
C ASP A 161 -4.59 -4.44 11.43
N PRO A 162 -5.83 -4.07 11.82
CA PRO A 162 -6.31 -4.19 13.21
C PRO A 162 -6.29 -5.62 13.79
N GLN A 163 -6.04 -6.65 12.97
CA GLN A 163 -5.90 -8.04 13.35
C GLN A 163 -4.55 -8.64 12.93
N ASP A 164 -3.50 -7.82 12.75
CA ASP A 164 -2.14 -8.33 12.60
C ASP A 164 -1.74 -9.18 13.83
N PRO A 165 -1.07 -10.34 13.65
CA PRO A 165 -0.53 -10.90 12.41
C PRO A 165 -1.49 -11.84 11.65
N THR A 166 -2.72 -12.01 12.12
CA THR A 166 -3.72 -12.90 11.50
C THR A 166 -4.14 -12.40 10.12
N PHE A 167 -4.40 -11.10 9.99
CA PHE A 167 -4.67 -10.44 8.72
C PHE A 167 -3.61 -9.38 8.42
N TYR A 168 -3.48 -9.04 7.15
CA TYR A 168 -2.52 -8.05 6.65
C TYR A 168 -3.04 -7.44 5.35
N TYR A 169 -2.54 -6.26 5.01
CA TYR A 169 -2.76 -5.67 3.69
C TYR A 169 -1.81 -6.30 2.68
N GLY A 170 -2.35 -6.77 1.56
CA GLY A 170 -1.58 -7.37 0.47
C GLY A 170 -1.36 -6.38 -0.66
N TYR A 171 -0.14 -6.31 -1.19
CA TYR A 171 0.20 -5.50 -2.36
C TYR A 171 0.91 -6.34 -3.44
N LYS A 172 0.53 -6.16 -4.70
CA LYS A 172 1.30 -6.63 -5.86
C LYS A 172 1.21 -5.64 -7.02
N SER A 173 2.27 -5.56 -7.83
CA SER A 173 2.29 -4.66 -8.99
C SER A 173 3.27 -5.12 -10.06
N ASP A 174 2.90 -4.91 -11.32
CA ASP A 174 3.76 -5.08 -12.50
C ASP A 174 4.40 -3.76 -12.97
N GLY A 175 4.17 -2.67 -12.24
CA GLY A 175 4.67 -1.33 -12.53
C GLY A 175 3.71 -0.48 -13.36
N ILE A 176 2.70 -1.07 -14.00
CA ILE A 176 1.65 -0.38 -14.75
C ILE A 176 0.32 -0.45 -13.99
N THR A 177 0.01 -1.62 -13.44
CA THR A 177 -1.17 -1.89 -12.62
C THR A 177 -0.75 -2.38 -11.24
N TYR A 178 -1.64 -2.24 -10.26
CA TYR A 178 -1.45 -2.84 -8.94
C TYR A 178 -2.73 -3.48 -8.43
N GLU A 179 -2.57 -4.34 -7.43
CA GLU A 179 -3.65 -4.86 -6.61
C GLU A 179 -3.29 -4.61 -5.14
N LEU A 180 -4.22 -3.97 -4.43
CA LEU A 180 -4.15 -3.74 -3.00
C LEU A 180 -5.35 -4.45 -2.34
N THR A 181 -5.10 -5.25 -1.31
CA THR A 181 -6.14 -6.12 -0.72
C THR A 181 -6.21 -6.04 0.80
N SER A 182 -7.40 -6.27 1.34
CA SER A 182 -7.64 -6.50 2.78
C SER A 182 -8.70 -7.59 2.97
N VAL A 183 -8.71 -8.23 4.15
CA VAL A 183 -9.76 -9.18 4.53
C VAL A 183 -10.84 -8.41 5.29
N LEU A 184 -12.08 -8.44 4.78
CA LEU A 184 -13.26 -7.92 5.45
C LEU A 184 -13.90 -9.00 6.33
N GLU A 185 -14.51 -8.57 7.43
CA GLU A 185 -15.17 -9.45 8.39
C GLU A 185 -16.70 -9.41 8.23
N ASP A 186 -17.26 -8.26 7.81
CA ASP A 186 -18.67 -8.16 7.42
C ASP A 186 -18.89 -8.78 6.04
N GLN A 187 -19.53 -9.95 6.01
CA GLN A 187 -19.89 -10.67 4.77
C GLN A 187 -20.98 -9.97 3.94
N ASN A 188 -21.63 -8.94 4.48
CA ASN A 188 -22.62 -8.15 3.75
C ASN A 188 -22.00 -6.89 3.13
N ASP A 189 -20.71 -6.66 3.33
CA ASP A 189 -20.04 -5.48 2.79
C ASP A 189 -19.95 -5.57 1.26
N PRO A 190 -20.53 -4.61 0.51
CA PRO A 190 -20.54 -4.67 -0.95
C PRO A 190 -19.16 -4.51 -1.59
N ALA A 191 -18.15 -4.07 -0.84
CA ALA A 191 -16.78 -3.96 -1.33
C ALA A 191 -16.01 -5.29 -1.28
N GLY A 192 -16.55 -6.32 -0.60
CA GLY A 192 -15.90 -7.61 -0.46
C GLY A 192 -16.35 -8.63 -1.51
N GLU A 193 -15.42 -9.51 -1.88
CA GLU A 193 -15.65 -10.66 -2.74
C GLU A 193 -15.15 -11.94 -2.06
N VAL A 194 -15.87 -13.05 -2.18
CA VAL A 194 -15.44 -14.33 -1.60
C VAL A 194 -14.26 -14.90 -2.39
N SER A 195 -13.12 -15.10 -1.71
CA SER A 195 -11.93 -15.74 -2.24
C SER A 195 -11.47 -16.85 -1.30
N GLY A 196 -11.78 -18.11 -1.68
CA GLY A 196 -11.57 -19.25 -0.79
C GLY A 196 -12.43 -19.14 0.47
N SER A 197 -11.78 -19.05 1.63
CA SER A 197 -12.45 -18.89 2.93
C SER A 197 -12.51 -17.44 3.42
N TYR A 198 -12.02 -16.48 2.63
CA TYR A 198 -11.93 -15.08 3.01
C TYR A 198 -12.91 -14.21 2.21
N PHE A 199 -13.34 -13.13 2.81
CA PHE A 199 -14.07 -12.06 2.13
C PHE A 199 -13.09 -10.91 1.89
N ILE A 200 -12.72 -10.67 0.64
CA ILE A 200 -11.58 -9.83 0.28
C ILE A 200 -12.07 -8.54 -0.38
N GLN A 201 -11.65 -7.39 0.14
CA GLN A 201 -11.72 -6.14 -0.60
C GLN A 201 -10.49 -6.01 -1.49
N LYS A 202 -10.70 -5.62 -2.74
CA LYS A 202 -9.64 -5.36 -3.72
C LYS A 202 -9.73 -3.95 -4.28
N ILE A 203 -8.59 -3.26 -4.32
CA ILE A 203 -8.42 -1.97 -4.98
C ILE A 203 -7.40 -2.13 -6.10
N THR A 204 -7.76 -1.64 -7.29
CA THR A 204 -6.90 -1.52 -8.47
C THR A 204 -6.83 -0.04 -8.89
N PRO A 205 -5.82 0.38 -9.68
CA PRO A 205 -5.73 1.76 -10.15
C PRO A 205 -6.96 2.23 -10.92
#